data_AF-A0A1R1PNF7-F1
#
_entry.id   AF-A0A1R1PNF7-F1
#
_cell.length_a   1.000
_cell.length_b   1.000
_cell.length_c   1.000
_cell.angle_alpha   90.00
_cell.angle_beta   90.00
_cell.angle_gamma   90.00
#
_symmetry.space_group_name_H-M   'P 1'
#
loop_
_entity.id
_entity.type
_entity.pdbx_description
1 polymer ?
#
loop_
_entity_poly.entity_id
_entity_poly.type
_entity_poly.pdbx_seq_one_letter_code
_entity_poly.pdbx_strand_id
1 'polypeptide(L)' 'MNHQNSGTKPFDRHDWYVDRCGKEVRYVIDYYELPSEDGNPAFSLDVRPALDSFEALFSRISMFFSSKDQ' A
#
# COMPACT_ATOMS: atom_id res chain seq x y z
N MET A 1 -7.20 -11.54 5.65
CA MET A 1 -6.54 -12.43 4.67
C MET A 1 -6.24 -11.58 3.44
N ASN A 2 -4.99 -11.19 3.25
CA ASN A 2 -4.58 -10.29 2.17
C ASN A 2 -4.32 -11.13 0.91
N HIS A 3 -5.22 -11.03 -0.07
CA HIS A 3 -5.06 -11.68 -1.37
C HIS A 3 -4.03 -10.89 -2.18
N GLN A 4 -2.75 -11.17 -1.94
CA GLN A 4 -1.65 -10.61 -2.71
C GLN A 4 -1.64 -11.28 -4.10
N ASN A 5 -2.30 -10.67 -5.08
CA ASN A 5 -2.12 -10.97 -6.50
C ASN A 5 -0.75 -10.43 -6.94
N SER A 6 0.32 -11.16 -6.65
CA SER A 6 1.69 -10.70 -6.92
C SER A 6 2.16 -10.86 -8.37
N GLY A 7 1.31 -11.37 -9.27
CA GLY A 7 1.69 -11.66 -10.67
C GLY A 7 1.10 -10.74 -11.73
N THR A 8 -0.05 -10.10 -11.48
CA THR A 8 -0.76 -9.26 -12.45
C THR A 8 -0.53 -7.78 -12.14
N LYS A 9 -0.26 -6.97 -13.17
CA LYS A 9 -0.13 -5.52 -13.04
C LYS A 9 -1.53 -4.90 -12.84
N PRO A 10 -1.70 -3.87 -11.98
CA PRO A 10 -2.97 -3.15 -11.91
C PRO A 10 -3.32 -2.52 -13.26
N PHE A 11 -4.59 -2.60 -13.65
CA PHE A 11 -5.07 -1.97 -14.89
C PHE A 11 -5.22 -0.46 -14.73
N ASP A 12 -5.41 -0.02 -13.49
CA ASP A 12 -5.53 1.39 -13.12
C ASP A 12 -4.82 1.65 -11.77
N ARG A 13 -3.91 2.61 -11.74
CA ARG A 13 -3.10 2.98 -10.56
C ARG A 13 -3.19 4.48 -10.33
N HIS A 14 -3.49 4.84 -9.09
CA HIS A 14 -3.59 6.23 -8.67
C HIS A 14 -2.70 6.53 -7.46
N ASP A 15 -2.15 7.75 -7.45
CA ASP A 15 -1.35 8.29 -6.36
C ASP A 15 -2.09 9.42 -5.66
N TRP A 16 -2.38 9.24 -4.37
CA TRP A 16 -3.10 10.22 -3.56
C TRP A 16 -2.22 10.72 -2.43
N TYR A 17 -2.13 12.04 -2.25
CA TYR A 17 -1.43 12.64 -1.13
C TYR A 17 -2.44 13.02 -0.05
N VAL A 18 -2.22 12.54 1.18
CA VAL A 18 -3.12 12.75 2.31
C VAL A 18 -2.34 13.40 3.45
N ASP A 19 -2.81 14.54 3.94
CA ASP A 19 -2.32 15.13 5.17
C ASP A 19 -2.83 14.34 6.39
N ARG A 20 -1.90 13.77 7.15
CA ARG A 20 -2.13 13.07 8.41
C ARG A 20 -1.47 13.84 9.53
N CYS A 21 -2.25 14.71 10.18
CA CYS A 21 -1.82 15.48 11.34
C CYS A 21 -0.56 16.34 11.07
N GLY A 22 -0.52 17.02 9.92
CA GLY A 22 0.62 17.85 9.50
C GLY A 22 1.72 17.07 8.79
N LYS A 23 1.50 15.79 8.48
CA LYS A 23 2.42 14.96 7.69
C LYS A 23 1.75 14.51 6.40
N GLU A 24 2.28 14.95 5.27
CA GLU A 24 1.85 14.45 3.97
C GLU A 24 2.32 12.99 3.78
N VAL A 25 1.37 12.10 3.50
CA VAL A 25 1.63 10.68 3.22
C VAL A 25 1.02 10.33 1.88
N ARG A 26 1.84 9.81 0.96
CA ARG A 26 1.36 9.31 -0.32
C ARG A 26 0.79 7.91 -0.17
N TYR A 27 -0.36 7.69 -0.78
CA TYR A 27 -1.05 6.41 -0.92
C TYR A 27 -1.05 5.99 -2.38
N VAL A 28 -0.78 4.70 -2.61
CA VAL A 28 -1.02 4.05 -3.89
C VAL A 28 -2.36 3.31 -3.79
N ILE A 29 -3.21 3.52 -4.78
CA ILE A 29 -4.46 2.79 -4.97
C ILE A 29 -4.35 2.01 -6.28
N ASP A 30 -4.39 0.68 -6.18
CA ASP A 30 -4.27 -0.24 -7.30
C ASP A 30 -5.59 -0.98 -7.51
N TYR A 31 -6.11 -0.92 -8.75
CA TYR A 31 -7.28 -1.68 -9.18
C TYR A 31 -6.85 -2.90 -9.99
N TYR A 32 -7.39 -4.07 -9.64
CA TYR A 32 -7.15 -5.33 -10.34
C TYR A 32 -8.47 -5.93 -10.84
N GLU A 33 -8.44 -6.47 -12.05
CA GLU A 33 -9.56 -7.21 -12.59
C GLU A 33 -9.76 -8.51 -11.80
N LEU A 34 -11.02 -8.85 -11.52
CA LEU A 34 -11.39 -10.15 -10.99
C LEU A 34 -12.24 -10.89 -12.02
N PRO A 35 -12.20 -12.24 -12.02
CA PRO A 35 -13.17 -13.03 -12.76
C PRO A 35 -14.60 -12.66 -12.33
N SER A 36 -15.50 -12.51 -13.29
CA SER A 36 -16.93 -12.32 -13.04
C SER A 36 -17.70 -13.57 -13.46
N GLU A 37 -18.57 -14.07 -12.58
CA GLU A 37 -19.42 -15.23 -12.89
C GLU A 37 -20.79 -14.80 -13.46
N ASP A 38 -21.27 -13.61 -13.08
CA ASP A 38 -22.63 -13.14 -13.42
C ASP A 38 -22.66 -12.06 -14.52
N GLY A 39 -21.56 -11.88 -15.27
CA GLY A 39 -21.42 -10.83 -16.28
C GLY A 39 -21.33 -9.40 -15.74
N ASN A 40 -21.38 -9.23 -14.42
CA ASN A 40 -21.14 -7.94 -13.75
C ASN A 40 -19.63 -7.71 -13.58
N PRO A 41 -19.10 -6.51 -13.87
CA PRO A 41 -17.69 -6.22 -13.67
C PRO A 41 -17.30 -6.41 -12.20
N ALA A 42 -16.27 -7.21 -11.96
CA ALA A 42 -15.71 -7.46 -10.64
C ALA A 42 -14.26 -6.98 -10.60
N PHE A 43 -13.88 -6.31 -9.51
CA PHE A 43 -12.53 -5.82 -9.30
C PHE A 43 -12.16 -5.87 -7.82
N SER A 44 -10.85 -5.97 -7.55
CA SER A 44 -10.28 -5.79 -6.21
C SER A 44 -9.48 -4.50 -6.14
N LEU A 45 -9.35 -3.98 -4.92
CA LEU A 45 -8.67 -2.73 -4.61
C LEU A 45 -7.58 -3.01 -3.58
N ASP A 46 -6.35 -2.62 -3.87
CA ASP A 46 -5.27 -2.54 -2.88
C ASP A 46 -4.95 -1.08 -2.59
N VAL A 47 -5.02 -0.69 -1.32
CA VAL A 47 -4.75 0.68 -0.87
C VAL A 47 -3.67 0.64 0.19
N ARG A 48 -2.52 1.24 -0.11
CA ARG A 48 -1.36 1.19 0.78
C ARG A 48 -0.57 2.49 0.78
N PRO A 49 0.07 2.85 1.90
CA PRO A 49 1.07 3.90 1.90
C PRO A 49 2.18 3.54 0.91
N ALA A 50 2.65 4.54 0.19
CA ALA A 50 3.71 4.40 -0.76
C ALA A 50 5.07 4.37 -0.01
N LEU A 51 5.99 3.48 -0.43
CA LEU A 51 7.30 3.28 0.20
C LEU A 51 8.33 4.28 -0.35
N ASP A 52 8.04 5.57 -0.19
CA ASP A 52 8.74 6.62 -0.95
C ASP A 52 9.85 7.26 -0.15
N SER A 53 9.79 7.13 1.18
CA SER A 53 10.70 7.79 2.08
C SER A 53 11.56 6.79 2.84
N PHE A 54 12.87 7.00 2.74
CA PHE A 54 13.87 6.34 3.57
C PHE A 54 13.58 6.54 5.08
N GLU A 55 12.94 7.64 5.48
CA GLU A 55 12.50 7.89 6.87
C GLU A 55 11.59 6.79 7.43
N ALA A 56 10.66 6.25 6.65
CA ALA A 56 9.79 5.16 7.10
C ALA A 56 10.57 3.84 7.28
N LEU A 57 11.60 3.63 6.45
CA LEU A 57 12.52 2.50 6.57
C LEU A 57 13.43 2.67 7.82
N PHE A 58 14.00 3.85 8.03
CA PHE A 58 14.86 4.17 9.19
C PHE A 58 14.09 4.16 10.51
N SER A 59 12.82 4.60 10.52
CA SER A 59 11.95 4.50 11.70
C SER A 59 11.76 3.04 12.14
N ARG A 60 11.61 2.11 11.19
CA ARG A 60 11.51 0.67 11.49
C ARG A 60 12.83 0.05 11.94
N ILE A 61 13.95 0.48 11.36
CA ILE A 61 15.28 -0.02 11.71
C ILE A 61 15.70 0.48 13.11
N SER A 62 15.48 1.76 13.42
CA SER A 62 15.84 2.35 14.73
C SER A 62 15.09 1.70 15.90
N MET A 63 13.79 1.41 15.78
CA MET A 63 13.01 0.71 16.81
C MET A 63 13.56 -0.69 17.11
N PHE A 64 14.12 -1.38 16.12
CA PHE A 64 14.69 -2.72 16.26
C PHE A 64 16.07 -2.71 16.94
N PHE A 65 16.81 -1.59 16.85
CA PHE A 65 18.09 -1.41 17.52
C PHE A 65 17.98 -0.82 18.93
N SER A 66 16.99 0.04 19.19
CA SER A 66 16.74 0.59 20.55
C SER A 66 16.13 -0.42 21.53
N SER A 67 15.70 -1.59 21.08
CA SER A 67 15.13 -2.64 21.94
C SER A 67 16.17 -3.64 22.48
N LYS A 68 17.47 -3.37 22.30
CA LYS A 68 18.57 -4.19 22.83
C LYS A 68 19.30 -3.62 24.05
N ASP A 69 18.87 -2.45 24.52
CA ASP A 69 19.44 -1.78 25.71
C ASP A 69 18.40 -1.60 26.83
N GLN A 70 17.66 -2.67 27.16
CA GLN A 70 16.93 -2.76 28.44
C GLN A 70 17.08 -4.15 29.06
#